data_AF-A0A7V2RR32-F1
#
_entry.id   AF-A0A7V2RR32-F1
#
_cell.length_a   1.000
_cell.length_b   1.000
_cell.length_c   1.000
_cell.angle_alpha   90.00
_cell.angle_beta   90.00
_cell.angle_gamma   90.00
#
_symmetry.space_group_name_H-M   'P 1'
#
loop_
_entity.id
_entity.type
_entity.pdbx_description
1 polymer ?
#
loop_
_entity_poly.entity_id
_entity_poly.type
_entity_poly.pdbx_seq_one_letter_code
_entity_poly.pdbx_strand_id
1 'polypeptide(L)'
;MKKNKLFVLFLFISFTTFVHAQQPAHTHISIDSRLYQAFDSGYLENLITENPFLLNRWNFYLDNSWYVADLPPEKDNGTLPVIQIDDLDNINIFLLEKEQHLKKDWDRARTYRIKNTDLVLVCEPGKNFTEKLNKHLNR
;
A
#
# COMPACT_ATOMS: atom_id res chain seq x y z
N MET A 1 26.79 54.45 30.96
CA MET A 1 25.69 53.49 31.22
C MET A 1 24.74 53.33 30.02
N LYS A 2 25.24 53.03 28.80
CA LYS A 2 24.41 52.95 27.57
C LYS A 2 24.83 51.87 26.54
N LYS A 3 25.82 51.01 26.83
CA LYS A 3 26.36 50.06 25.83
C LYS A 3 25.75 48.64 25.90
N ASN A 4 24.94 48.32 26.91
CA ASN A 4 24.46 46.95 27.14
C ASN A 4 23.06 46.68 26.55
N LYS A 5 22.39 47.68 25.96
CA LYS A 5 21.03 47.51 25.38
C LYS A 5 21.06 47.03 23.92
N LEU A 6 22.14 47.26 23.18
CA LEU A 6 22.24 46.88 21.76
C LEU A 6 22.56 45.38 21.60
N PHE A 7 23.29 44.79 22.55
CA PHE A 7 23.68 43.38 22.52
C PHE A 7 22.51 42.43 22.81
N VAL A 8 21.58 42.85 23.67
CA VAL A 8 20.37 42.07 24.01
C VAL A 8 19.37 42.06 22.85
N LEU A 9 19.30 43.13 22.05
CA LEU A 9 18.42 43.22 20.89
C LEU A 9 18.88 42.27 19.75
N PHE A 10 20.20 42.10 19.58
CA PHE A 10 20.75 41.20 18.56
C PHE A 10 20.51 39.72 18.88
N LEU A 11 20.53 39.36 20.17
CA LEU A 11 20.31 37.98 20.64
C LEU A 11 18.86 37.50 20.50
N PHE A 12 17.90 38.44 20.48
CA PHE A 12 16.47 38.14 20.30
C PHE A 12 16.07 37.92 18.84
N ILE A 13 16.81 38.48 17.88
CA ILE A 13 16.52 38.36 16.43
C ILE A 13 17.00 37.00 15.87
N SER A 14 18.03 36.40 16.48
CA SER A 14 18.57 35.09 16.05
C SER A 14 17.72 33.88 16.46
N PHE A 15 16.63 34.04 17.22
CA PHE A 15 15.80 32.92 17.68
C PHE A 15 14.55 32.67 16.82
N THR A 16 14.20 33.56 15.88
CA THR A 16 12.99 33.41 15.06
C THR A 16 13.20 32.65 13.74
N THR A 17 14.44 32.32 13.37
CA THR A 17 14.74 31.67 12.08
C THR A 17 14.63 30.14 12.08
N PHE A 18 14.29 29.49 13.20
CA PHE A 18 14.25 28.02 13.28
C PHE A 18 12.85 27.39 13.20
N VAL A 19 11.77 28.16 13.05
CA VAL A 19 10.40 27.60 13.08
C VAL A 19 9.88 27.14 11.71
N HIS A 20 10.61 27.38 10.60
CA HIS A 20 10.09 27.09 9.24
C HIS A 20 10.64 25.82 8.55
N ALA A 21 11.35 24.93 9.24
CA ALA A 21 12.00 23.77 8.60
C ALA A 21 11.33 22.39 8.84
N GLN A 22 10.11 22.35 9.40
CA GLN A 22 9.37 21.10 9.62
C GLN A 22 7.96 21.16 9.01
N GLN A 23 7.82 21.60 7.76
CA GLN A 23 6.71 21.09 6.98
C GLN A 23 7.06 19.64 6.63
N PRO A 24 6.27 18.63 7.03
CA PRO A 24 6.46 17.30 6.50
C PRO A 24 6.43 17.44 4.98
N ALA A 25 7.47 16.96 4.30
CA ALA A 25 7.45 16.90 2.86
C ALA A 25 6.11 16.26 2.48
N HIS A 26 5.22 17.02 1.84
CA HIS A 26 4.04 16.46 1.20
C HIS A 26 4.59 15.58 0.08
N THR A 27 4.92 14.33 0.42
CA THR A 27 5.18 13.30 -0.56
C THR A 27 3.89 13.21 -1.36
N HIS A 28 3.92 13.70 -2.59
CA HIS A 28 2.79 13.64 -3.49
C HIS A 28 2.51 12.15 -3.75
N ILE A 29 1.53 11.58 -3.04
CA ILE A 29 1.15 10.18 -3.18
C ILE A 29 0.39 10.06 -4.50
N SER A 30 1.02 9.45 -5.49
CA SER A 30 0.34 9.11 -6.74
C SER A 30 -0.63 7.96 -6.48
N ILE A 31 -1.86 8.07 -6.97
CA ILE A 31 -2.83 6.98 -6.95
C ILE A 31 -2.41 5.97 -8.02
N ASP A 32 -2.28 4.68 -7.68
CA ASP A 32 -2.09 3.63 -8.67
C ASP A 32 -3.35 3.49 -9.53
N SER A 33 -3.20 3.49 -10.86
CA SER A 33 -4.33 3.49 -11.80
C SER A 33 -5.26 2.29 -11.62
N ARG A 34 -4.75 1.15 -11.13
CA ARG A 34 -5.56 -0.05 -10.86
C ARG A 34 -6.62 0.21 -9.80
N LEU A 35 -6.38 1.12 -8.84
CA LEU A 35 -7.35 1.40 -7.79
C LEU A 35 -8.68 1.93 -8.34
N TYR A 36 -8.66 2.69 -9.44
CA TYR A 36 -9.89 3.22 -10.06
C TYR A 36 -10.81 2.15 -10.65
N GLN A 37 -10.32 0.92 -10.87
CA GLN A 37 -11.17 -0.19 -11.30
C GLN A 37 -11.98 -0.77 -10.12
N ALA A 38 -11.46 -0.66 -8.90
CA ALA A 38 -12.08 -1.22 -7.71
C ALA A 38 -12.87 -0.18 -6.90
N PHE A 39 -12.44 1.08 -6.91
CA PHE A 39 -12.94 2.17 -6.07
C PHE A 39 -13.39 3.38 -6.90
N ASP A 40 -14.26 4.21 -6.31
CA ASP A 40 -14.70 5.47 -6.91
C ASP A 40 -13.56 6.51 -6.98
N SER A 41 -13.53 7.30 -8.06
CA SER A 41 -12.49 8.32 -8.29
C SER A 41 -12.47 9.39 -7.22
N GLY A 42 -13.64 9.96 -6.89
CA GLY A 42 -13.75 11.02 -5.90
C GLY A 42 -13.34 10.54 -4.52
N TYR A 43 -13.67 9.29 -4.18
CA TYR A 43 -13.19 8.68 -2.96
C TYR A 43 -11.65 8.55 -2.91
N LEU A 44 -11.01 8.06 -3.98
CA LEU A 44 -9.54 7.95 -4.03
C LEU A 44 -8.84 9.31 -3.97
N GLU A 45 -9.38 10.32 -4.64
CA GLU A 45 -8.87 11.69 -4.61
C GLU A 45 -8.97 12.29 -3.20
N ASN A 46 -10.10 12.06 -2.50
CA ASN A 46 -10.26 12.51 -1.12
C ASN A 46 -9.26 11.86 -0.16
N LEU A 47 -8.84 10.61 -0.40
CA LEU A 47 -7.84 9.96 0.44
C LEU A 47 -6.47 10.66 0.43
N ILE A 48 -6.13 11.41 -0.61
CA ILE A 48 -4.87 12.17 -0.66
C ILE A 48 -4.79 13.16 0.51
N THR A 49 -5.90 13.80 0.86
CA THR A 49 -5.97 14.82 1.90
C THR A 49 -6.46 14.26 3.24
N GLU A 50 -7.47 13.39 3.22
CA GLU A 50 -8.13 12.90 4.44
C GLU A 50 -7.38 11.75 5.12
N ASN A 51 -6.79 10.84 4.33
CA ASN A 51 -6.08 9.68 4.86
C ASN A 51 -4.99 9.18 3.90
N PRO A 52 -3.91 9.95 3.72
CA PRO A 52 -2.83 9.61 2.79
C PRO A 52 -2.16 8.27 3.13
N PHE A 53 -2.18 7.86 4.40
CA PHE A 53 -1.66 6.56 4.82
C PHE A 53 -2.47 5.40 4.23
N LEU A 54 -3.80 5.50 4.21
CA LEU A 54 -4.66 4.46 3.63
C LEU A 54 -4.41 4.31 2.13
N LEU A 55 -4.27 5.42 1.41
CA LEU A 55 -3.95 5.40 -0.01
C LEU A 55 -2.60 4.71 -0.26
N ASN A 56 -1.56 5.08 0.51
CA ASN A 56 -0.26 4.42 0.40
C ASN A 56 -0.35 2.91 0.71
N ARG A 57 -1.09 2.54 1.75
CA ARG A 57 -1.33 1.14 2.09
C ARG A 57 -1.99 0.39 0.94
N TRP A 58 -2.93 1.00 0.21
CA TRP A 58 -3.61 0.38 -0.92
C TRP A 58 -2.75 0.25 -2.16
N ASN A 59 -1.98 1.28 -2.50
CA ASN A 59 -0.96 1.18 -3.55
C ASN A 59 0.01 0.03 -3.24
N PHE A 60 0.52 -0.03 -2.01
CA PHE A 60 1.42 -1.10 -1.59
C PHE A 60 0.75 -2.48 -1.63
N TYR A 61 -0.53 -2.57 -1.27
CA TYR A 61 -1.31 -3.81 -1.27
C TYR A 61 -1.41 -4.44 -2.65
N LEU A 62 -1.51 -3.62 -3.72
CA LEU A 62 -1.69 -4.11 -5.09
C LEU A 62 -0.59 -5.09 -5.53
N ASP A 63 0.64 -4.96 -5.03
CA ASP A 63 1.77 -5.79 -5.45
C ASP A 63 2.40 -6.62 -4.31
N ASN A 64 2.04 -6.37 -3.05
CA ASN A 64 2.73 -6.96 -1.88
C ASN A 64 1.84 -7.83 -0.99
N SER A 65 0.63 -8.16 -1.45
CA SER A 65 -0.34 -8.99 -0.72
C SER A 65 -0.56 -10.37 -1.33
N TRP A 66 0.08 -10.65 -2.46
CA TRP A 66 -0.05 -11.90 -3.18
C TRP A 66 1.24 -12.19 -3.95
N TYR A 67 1.35 -13.42 -4.43
CA TYR A 67 2.33 -13.81 -5.43
C TYR A 67 1.77 -14.93 -6.29
N VAL A 68 2.32 -15.10 -7.49
CA VAL A 68 2.02 -16.23 -8.36
C VAL A 68 3.13 -17.27 -8.22
N ALA A 69 2.75 -18.54 -8.20
CA ALA A 69 3.67 -19.66 -8.15
C ALA A 69 3.19 -20.79 -9.07
N ASP A 70 4.11 -21.66 -9.47
CA ASP A 70 3.77 -22.88 -10.18
C ASP A 70 2.93 -23.80 -9.28
N LEU A 71 1.96 -24.48 -9.88
CA LEU A 71 1.20 -25.56 -9.28
C LEU A 71 1.71 -26.89 -9.87
N PRO A 72 2.63 -27.59 -9.18
CA PRO A 72 3.06 -28.90 -9.62
C PRO A 72 1.85 -29.83 -9.73
N PRO A 73 1.72 -30.64 -10.80
CA PRO A 73 0.59 -31.56 -10.98
C PRO A 73 0.35 -32.47 -9.77
N GLU A 74 1.42 -32.86 -9.08
CA GLU A 74 1.39 -33.69 -7.86
C GLU A 74 0.70 -33.01 -6.67
N LYS A 75 0.63 -31.68 -6.67
CA LYS A 75 -0.02 -30.86 -5.64
C LYS A 75 -1.40 -30.38 -6.05
N ASP A 76 -1.80 -30.56 -7.31
CA ASP A 76 -3.15 -30.28 -7.76
C ASP A 76 -4.08 -31.44 -7.37
N ASN A 77 -4.79 -31.26 -6.26
CA ASN A 77 -5.80 -32.20 -5.80
C ASN A 77 -7.21 -31.87 -6.31
N GLY A 78 -7.35 -30.89 -7.22
CA GLY A 78 -8.63 -30.45 -7.78
C GLY A 78 -9.55 -29.72 -6.79
N THR A 79 -9.11 -29.46 -5.56
CA THR A 79 -9.95 -28.81 -4.53
C THR A 79 -9.79 -27.29 -4.46
N LEU A 80 -8.77 -26.75 -5.15
CA LEU A 80 -8.52 -25.32 -5.15
C LEU A 80 -9.60 -24.56 -5.92
N PRO A 81 -10.13 -23.46 -5.36
CA PRO A 81 -11.04 -22.58 -6.10
C PRO A 81 -10.32 -22.01 -7.33
N VAL A 82 -11.04 -21.95 -8.45
CA VAL A 82 -10.52 -21.48 -9.73
C VAL A 82 -10.89 -20.02 -9.93
N ILE A 83 -9.92 -19.21 -10.31
CA ILE A 83 -10.08 -17.79 -10.65
C ILE A 83 -9.60 -17.52 -12.07
N GLN A 84 -10.10 -16.46 -12.68
CA GLN A 84 -9.64 -15.98 -13.98
C GLN A 84 -8.81 -14.72 -13.78
N ILE A 85 -7.64 -14.68 -14.41
CA ILE A 85 -6.78 -13.49 -14.47
C ILE A 85 -6.47 -13.27 -15.93
N ASP A 86 -6.88 -12.12 -16.46
CA ASP A 86 -6.72 -11.82 -17.89
C ASP A 86 -5.29 -11.34 -18.21
N ASP A 87 -4.65 -10.63 -17.28
CA ASP A 87 -3.28 -10.13 -17.39
C ASP A 87 -2.49 -10.44 -16.12
N LEU A 88 -1.50 -11.33 -16.23
CA LEU A 88 -0.65 -11.75 -15.11
C LEU A 88 0.41 -10.71 -14.73
N ASP A 89 0.78 -9.82 -15.66
CA ASP A 89 1.80 -8.80 -15.43
C ASP A 89 1.21 -7.56 -14.72
N ASN A 90 -0.12 -7.42 -14.73
CA ASN A 90 -0.82 -6.26 -14.19
C ASN A 90 -2.06 -6.63 -13.36
N ILE A 91 -1.87 -7.54 -12.41
CA ILE A 91 -2.96 -8.03 -11.55
C ILE A 91 -3.50 -6.90 -10.66
N ASN A 92 -4.84 -6.82 -10.58
CA ASN A 92 -5.55 -5.97 -9.64
C ASN A 92 -6.26 -6.80 -8.56
N ILE A 93 -5.57 -7.04 -7.44
CA ILE A 93 -6.08 -7.91 -6.39
C ILE A 93 -7.39 -7.40 -5.76
N PHE A 94 -7.62 -6.08 -5.70
CA PHE A 94 -8.88 -5.54 -5.19
C PHE A 94 -10.06 -5.84 -6.11
N LEU A 95 -9.85 -5.79 -7.41
CA LEU A 95 -10.87 -6.15 -8.39
C LEU A 95 -11.20 -7.65 -8.28
N LEU A 96 -10.19 -8.51 -8.16
CA LEU A 96 -10.37 -9.94 -7.96
C LEU A 96 -11.16 -10.24 -6.67
N GLU A 97 -10.83 -9.59 -5.55
CA GLU A 97 -11.58 -9.71 -4.29
C GLU A 97 -13.05 -9.33 -4.46
N LYS A 98 -13.35 -8.27 -5.22
CA LYS A 98 -14.70 -7.77 -5.46
C LYS A 98 -15.50 -8.67 -6.40
N GLU A 99 -14.93 -9.08 -7.52
CA GLU A 99 -15.64 -9.76 -8.61
C GLU A 99 -15.63 -11.29 -8.50
N GLN A 100 -14.55 -11.85 -7.94
CA GLN A 100 -14.36 -13.30 -7.83
C GLN A 100 -14.34 -13.79 -6.38
N HIS A 101 -14.69 -12.90 -5.44
CA HIS A 101 -14.89 -13.20 -4.03
C HIS A 101 -13.67 -13.86 -3.36
N LEU A 102 -12.45 -13.43 -3.73
CA LEU A 102 -11.24 -13.83 -3.02
C LEU A 102 -11.36 -13.42 -1.55
N LYS A 103 -11.01 -14.33 -0.66
CA LYS A 103 -11.11 -14.15 0.78
C LYS A 103 -9.75 -13.82 1.35
N LYS A 104 -9.74 -12.84 2.24
CA LYS A 104 -8.59 -12.51 3.08
C LYS A 104 -8.66 -13.32 4.36
N ASP A 105 -7.50 -13.68 4.88
CA ASP A 105 -7.34 -14.34 6.16
C ASP A 105 -6.13 -13.71 6.86
N TRP A 106 -6.26 -13.46 8.17
CA TRP A 106 -5.20 -12.79 8.92
C TRP A 106 -3.98 -13.69 9.11
N ASP A 107 -4.21 -14.99 9.32
CA ASP A 107 -3.21 -15.94 9.79
C ASP A 107 -2.75 -16.92 8.71
N ARG A 108 -3.59 -17.18 7.71
CA ARG A 108 -3.38 -18.23 6.71
C ARG A 108 -3.33 -17.67 5.29
N ALA A 109 -2.48 -18.25 4.46
CA ALA A 109 -2.50 -17.97 3.04
C ALA A 109 -3.75 -18.60 2.40
N ARG A 110 -4.24 -17.98 1.32
CA ARG A 110 -5.32 -18.52 0.50
C ARG A 110 -4.81 -18.72 -0.91
N THR A 111 -5.01 -19.92 -1.44
CA THR A 111 -4.49 -20.30 -2.76
C THR A 111 -5.65 -20.50 -3.72
N TYR A 112 -5.51 -19.95 -4.91
CA TYR A 112 -6.49 -20.01 -5.99
C TYR A 112 -5.79 -20.49 -7.27
N ARG A 113 -6.38 -21.46 -7.96
CA ARG A 113 -5.85 -21.93 -9.25
C ARG A 113 -6.21 -20.93 -10.34
N ILE A 114 -5.25 -20.55 -11.17
CA ILE A 114 -5.49 -19.64 -12.30
C ILE A 114 -5.98 -20.47 -13.49
N LYS A 115 -7.18 -20.15 -13.97
CA LYS A 115 -7.86 -20.87 -15.06
C LYS A 115 -6.97 -20.98 -16.30
N ASN A 116 -6.96 -22.17 -16.91
CA ASN A 116 -6.20 -22.48 -18.13
C ASN A 116 -4.67 -22.32 -17.99
N THR A 117 -4.14 -22.40 -16.77
CA THR A 117 -2.69 -22.35 -16.50
C THR A 117 -2.33 -23.40 -15.45
N ASP A 118 -1.04 -23.70 -15.35
CA ASP A 118 -0.45 -24.50 -14.26
C ASP A 118 0.06 -23.60 -13.12
N LEU A 119 -0.58 -22.44 -12.92
CA LEU A 119 -0.21 -21.44 -11.93
C LEU A 119 -1.28 -21.29 -10.84
N VAL A 120 -0.83 -20.84 -9.68
CA VAL A 120 -1.69 -20.43 -8.58
C VAL A 120 -1.41 -19.00 -8.17
N LEU A 121 -2.48 -18.28 -7.83
CA LEU A 121 -2.39 -17.05 -7.06
C LEU A 121 -2.45 -17.40 -5.57
N VAL A 122 -1.43 -16.98 -4.83
CA VAL A 122 -1.38 -17.14 -3.38
C VAL A 122 -1.56 -15.77 -2.74
N CYS A 123 -2.71 -15.55 -2.10
CA CYS A 123 -2.94 -14.39 -1.24
C CYS A 123 -2.25 -14.64 0.11
N GLU A 124 -1.37 -13.73 0.50
CA GLU A 124 -0.62 -13.84 1.74
C GLU A 124 -1.49 -13.56 2.97
N PRO A 125 -1.12 -14.12 4.14
CA PRO A 125 -1.74 -13.75 5.40
C PRO A 125 -1.67 -12.24 5.65
N GLY A 126 -2.74 -11.68 6.21
CA GLY A 126 -2.79 -10.25 6.57
C GLY A 126 -1.65 -9.79 7.50
N LYS A 127 -1.19 -10.68 8.40
CA LYS A 127 -0.03 -10.40 9.26
C LYS A 127 1.27 -10.20 8.45
N ASN A 128 1.52 -11.04 7.45
CA ASN A 128 2.70 -10.94 6.60
C ASN A 128 2.68 -9.65 5.79
N PHE A 129 1.52 -9.29 5.22
CA PHE A 129 1.34 -8.00 4.56
C PHE A 129 1.65 -6.82 5.49
N THR A 130 1.15 -6.88 6.73
CA THR A 130 1.38 -5.82 7.72
C THR A 130 2.86 -5.67 8.07
N GLU A 131 3.58 -6.78 8.24
CA GLU A 131 5.04 -6.78 8.45
C GLU A 131 5.77 -6.17 7.25
N LYS A 132 5.41 -6.55 6.01
CA LYS A 132 5.98 -5.97 4.79
C LYS A 132 5.74 -4.47 4.70
N LEU A 133 4.53 -4.02 5.00
CA LEU A 133 4.16 -2.61 4.97
C LEU A 133 4.94 -1.82 6.04
N ASN A 134 5.04 -2.33 7.27
CA ASN A 134 5.80 -1.67 8.34
C ASN A 134 7.28 -1.55 7.95
N LYS A 135 7.87 -2.62 7.40
CA LYS A 135 9.24 -2.59 6.89
C LYS A 135 9.41 -1.56 5.76
N HIS A 136 8.48 -1.50 4.81
CA HIS A 136 8.48 -0.50 3.72
C HIS A 136 8.42 0.94 4.26
N LEU A 137 7.68 1.15 5.36
CA LEU A 137 7.52 2.45 6.00
C LEU A 137 8.57 2.76 7.07
N ASN A 138 9.55 1.87 7.29
CA ASN A 138 10.56 1.98 8.35
C ASN A 138 9.95 2.13 9.76
N ARG A 139 8.94 1.32 10.06
CA ARG A 139 8.24 1.26 11.35
C ARG A 139 8.43 -0.08 12.05
#